data_AF-T0GUR3-F1
#
_entry.id   AF-T0GUR3-F1
#
_cell.length_a   1.000
_cell.length_b   1.000
_cell.length_c   1.000
_cell.angle_alpha   90.00
_cell.angle_beta   90.00
_cell.angle_gamma   90.00
#
_symmetry.space_group_name_H-M   'P 1'
#
loop_
_entity.id
_entity.type
_entity.pdbx_description
1 polymer ?
#
loop_
_entity_poly.entity_id
_entity_poly.type
_entity_poly.pdbx_seq_one_letter_code
_entity_poly.pdbx_strand_id
1 'polypeptide(L)'
;MHAEKTATSIIEMARHIAKAEALHTRAERLASVRKNVAFQNVSTISFKVLTEAQYALLHLHPEGDDRDLMILAGLASAMADQLPDIVPETEDDATKLCEGIKAALRTISAYLSQTWPAGAESVDPIYPELARNIRQDVLVVNALRADAEEGAPHVRA
;
A
#
# COMPACT_ATOMS: atom_id res chain seq x y z
N MET A 1 22.46 27.16 -1.04
CA MET A 1 23.09 26.00 -0.38
C MET A 1 21.97 25.06 0.00
N HIS A 2 21.59 24.13 -0.88
CA HIS A 2 20.57 23.13 -0.57
C HIS A 2 21.21 22.11 0.36
N ALA A 3 20.84 22.12 1.64
CA ALA A 3 21.11 20.99 2.50
C ALA A 3 20.51 19.75 1.83
N GLU A 4 21.31 18.69 1.65
CA GLU A 4 20.76 17.37 1.41
C GLU A 4 19.73 17.11 2.51
N LYS A 5 18.44 17.08 2.15
CA LYS A 5 17.42 16.61 3.08
C LYS A 5 17.78 15.17 3.40
N THR A 6 18.33 14.94 4.60
CA THR A 6 18.50 13.60 5.15
C THR A 6 17.17 12.88 5.00
N ALA A 7 17.20 11.67 4.45
CA ALA A 7 15.98 10.89 4.28
C ALA A 7 15.28 10.72 5.63
N THR A 8 13.95 10.86 5.64
CA THR A 8 13.13 10.70 6.84
C THR A 8 13.17 9.25 7.32
N SER A 9 12.85 9.02 8.59
CA SER A 9 12.74 7.66 9.13
C SER A 9 11.77 6.78 8.33
N ILE A 10 10.68 7.38 7.83
CA ILE A 10 9.69 6.73 6.97
C ILE A 10 10.30 6.32 5.63
N ILE A 11 11.03 7.21 4.96
CA ILE A 11 11.68 6.89 3.68
C ILE A 11 12.71 5.77 3.86
N GLU A 12 13.55 5.84 4.89
CA GLU A 12 14.56 4.80 5.14
C GLU A 12 13.89 3.44 5.43
N MET A 13 12.87 3.44 6.30
CA MET A 13 12.14 2.21 6.61
C MET A 13 11.41 1.64 5.38
N ALA A 14 10.81 2.50 4.54
CA ALA A 14 10.19 2.08 3.29
C ALA A 14 11.20 1.42 2.33
N ARG A 15 12.43 1.95 2.23
CA ARG A 15 13.50 1.29 1.45
C ARG A 15 13.85 -0.09 2.00
N HIS A 16 13.87 -0.25 3.31
CA HIS A 16 14.12 -1.55 3.94
C HIS A 16 13.00 -2.55 3.68
N ILE A 17 11.74 -2.10 3.77
CA ILE A 17 10.56 -2.91 3.47
C ILE A 17 10.56 -3.33 2.00
N ALA A 18 10.85 -2.42 1.07
CA ALA A 18 10.95 -2.75 -0.36
C ALA A 18 11.97 -3.87 -0.63
N LYS A 19 13.12 -3.85 0.06
CA LYS A 19 14.14 -4.91 -0.03
C LYS A 19 13.65 -6.22 0.60
N ALA A 20 12.96 -6.15 1.74
CA ALA A 20 12.41 -7.32 2.42
C ALA A 20 11.32 -8.00 1.58
N GLU A 21 10.45 -7.21 0.94
CA GLU A 21 9.42 -7.72 0.04
C GLU A 21 10.05 -8.40 -1.18
N ALA A 22 11.03 -7.77 -1.84
CA ALA A 22 11.73 -8.38 -2.95
C ALA A 22 12.40 -9.72 -2.57
N LEU A 23 12.95 -9.82 -1.35
CA LEU A 23 13.49 -11.07 -0.82
C LEU A 23 12.39 -12.10 -0.60
N HIS A 24 11.27 -11.71 0.00
CA HIS A 24 10.13 -12.57 0.26
C HIS A 24 9.56 -13.15 -1.05
N THR A 25 9.24 -12.31 -2.03
CA THR A 25 8.75 -12.73 -3.35
C THR A 25 9.71 -13.71 -4.03
N ARG A 26 11.03 -13.50 -3.90
CA ARG A 26 12.02 -14.43 -4.45
C ARG A 26 12.03 -15.77 -3.71
N ALA A 27 11.93 -15.73 -2.38
CA ALA A 27 11.89 -16.94 -1.55
C ALA A 27 10.62 -17.76 -1.84
N GLU A 28 9.47 -17.11 -1.95
CA GLU A 28 8.18 -17.74 -2.28
C GLU A 28 8.23 -18.45 -3.65
N ARG A 29 8.73 -17.76 -4.69
CA ARG A 29 8.93 -18.35 -6.03
C ARG A 29 9.80 -19.60 -5.98
N LEU A 30 10.89 -19.57 -5.22
CA LEU A 30 11.80 -20.71 -5.09
C LEU A 30 11.18 -21.85 -4.26
N ALA A 31 10.42 -21.54 -3.21
CA ALA A 31 9.69 -22.51 -2.42
C ALA A 31 8.65 -23.26 -3.26
N SER A 32 7.93 -22.53 -4.11
CA SER A 32 6.93 -23.07 -5.05
C SER A 32 7.56 -24.00 -6.09
N VAL A 33 8.67 -23.59 -6.72
CA VAL A 33 9.31 -24.36 -7.81
C VAL A 33 10.09 -25.57 -7.28
N ARG A 34 10.86 -25.41 -6.20
CA ARG A 34 11.84 -26.41 -5.76
C ARG A 34 11.37 -27.32 -4.62
N LYS A 35 10.19 -27.06 -4.04
CA LYS A 35 9.60 -27.79 -2.89
C LYS A 35 10.63 -28.09 -1.77
N ASN A 36 11.54 -27.15 -1.54
CA ASN A 36 12.62 -27.31 -0.56
C ASN A 36 12.22 -26.66 0.77
N VAL A 37 12.34 -27.41 1.86
CA VAL A 37 11.98 -26.98 3.23
C VAL A 37 12.73 -25.72 3.66
N ALA A 38 14.00 -25.54 3.24
CA ALA A 38 14.75 -24.33 3.55
C ALA A 38 14.15 -23.08 2.89
N PHE A 39 13.70 -23.17 1.63
CA PHE A 39 13.04 -22.05 0.95
C PHE A 39 11.66 -21.76 1.54
N GLN A 40 10.92 -22.80 1.97
CA GLN A 40 9.66 -22.62 2.69
C GLN A 40 9.88 -21.88 4.01
N ASN A 41 10.87 -22.28 4.80
CA ASN A 41 11.20 -21.62 6.07
C ASN A 41 11.61 -20.16 5.86
N VAL A 42 12.43 -19.87 4.84
CA VAL A 42 12.80 -18.49 4.49
C VAL A 42 11.57 -17.69 4.06
N SER A 43 10.67 -18.27 3.26
CA SER A 43 9.41 -17.63 2.85
C SER A 43 8.54 -17.26 4.05
N THR A 44 8.34 -18.18 5.00
CA THR A 44 7.53 -17.94 6.21
C THR A 44 8.16 -16.88 7.12
N ILE A 45 9.47 -16.96 7.37
CA ILE A 45 10.16 -15.98 8.23
C ILE A 45 10.16 -14.59 7.57
N SER A 46 10.45 -14.52 6.27
CA SER A 46 10.44 -13.25 5.53
C SER A 46 9.06 -12.62 5.49
N PHE A 47 7.99 -13.41 5.34
CA PHE A 47 6.62 -12.90 5.42
C PHE A 47 6.33 -12.28 6.78
N LYS A 48 6.64 -12.99 7.88
CA LYS A 48 6.41 -12.48 9.24
C LYS A 48 7.15 -11.17 9.50
N VAL A 49 8.44 -11.12 9.13
CA VAL A 49 9.27 -9.91 9.29
C VAL A 49 8.73 -8.76 8.42
N LEU A 50 8.26 -9.05 7.20
CA LEU A 50 7.65 -8.06 6.32
C LEU A 50 6.40 -7.46 6.96
N THR A 51 5.48 -8.29 7.47
CA THR A 51 4.27 -7.83 8.15
C THR A 51 4.57 -6.99 9.38
N GLU A 52 5.52 -7.41 10.22
CA GLU A 52 5.96 -6.66 11.40
C GLU A 52 6.56 -5.31 11.01
N ALA A 53 7.36 -5.25 9.95
CA ALA A 53 7.95 -4.02 9.46
C ALA A 53 6.89 -3.06 8.88
N GLN A 54 5.95 -3.57 8.08
CA GLN A 54 4.84 -2.78 7.54
C GLN A 54 3.98 -2.20 8.68
N TYR A 55 3.67 -3.01 9.68
CA TYR A 55 2.96 -2.55 10.88
C TYR A 55 3.72 -1.44 11.61
N ALA A 56 5.02 -1.63 11.86
CA ALA A 56 5.84 -0.64 12.55
C ALA A 56 6.00 0.67 11.74
N LEU A 57 6.06 0.60 10.40
CA LEU A 57 6.10 1.79 9.54
C LEU A 57 4.85 2.66 9.71
N LEU A 58 3.66 2.04 9.82
CA LEU A 58 2.40 2.76 10.05
C LEU A 58 2.32 3.50 11.39
N HIS A 59 3.25 3.26 12.32
CA HIS A 59 3.32 3.94 13.61
C HIS A 59 4.31 5.13 13.62
N LEU A 60 5.00 5.39 12.50
CA LEU A 60 5.90 6.53 12.39
C LEU A 60 5.14 7.83 12.11
N HIS A 61 5.70 8.94 12.58
CA HIS A 61 5.15 10.27 12.35
C HIS A 61 5.83 10.92 11.14
N PRO A 62 5.09 11.55 10.21
CA PRO A 62 5.67 12.32 9.11
C PRO A 62 6.62 13.42 9.59
N GLU A 63 7.77 13.55 8.94
CA GLU A 63 8.86 14.47 9.30
C GLU A 63 8.96 15.68 8.34
N GLY A 64 7.88 15.95 7.60
CA GLY A 64 7.78 17.11 6.70
C GLY A 64 8.34 16.88 5.30
N ASP A 65 8.51 15.62 4.89
CA ASP A 65 8.69 15.26 3.49
C ASP A 65 7.34 14.82 2.87
N ASP A 66 6.99 15.36 1.71
CA ASP A 66 5.75 15.04 1.02
C ASP A 66 5.64 13.52 0.72
N ARG A 67 6.76 12.81 0.62
CA ARG A 67 6.71 11.35 0.39
C ARG A 67 6.23 10.58 1.61
N ASP A 68 6.30 11.15 2.82
CA ASP A 68 5.95 10.44 4.05
C ASP A 68 4.48 10.03 4.08
N LEU A 69 3.56 10.99 3.90
CA LEU A 69 2.12 10.67 3.89
C LEU A 69 1.73 9.83 2.68
N MET A 70 2.41 10.00 1.55
CA MET A 70 2.21 9.14 0.39
C MET A 70 2.56 7.67 0.68
N ILE A 71 3.71 7.44 1.31
CA ILE A 71 4.16 6.10 1.72
C ILE A 71 3.18 5.51 2.74
N LEU A 72 2.81 6.26 3.77
CA LEU A 72 1.91 5.78 4.82
C LEU A 72 0.51 5.47 4.27
N ALA A 73 -0.07 6.36 3.47
CA ALA A 73 -1.40 6.17 2.90
C ALA A 73 -1.44 5.03 1.90
N GLY A 74 -0.44 4.94 1.01
CA GLY A 74 -0.32 3.84 0.07
C GLY A 74 -0.15 2.50 0.79
N LEU A 75 0.65 2.47 1.86
CA LEU A 75 0.89 1.23 2.59
C LEU A 75 -0.37 0.78 3.34
N ALA A 76 -1.06 1.71 4.00
CA ALA A 76 -2.33 1.42 4.67
C ALA A 76 -3.37 0.89 3.67
N SER A 77 -3.47 1.49 2.48
CA SER A 77 -4.32 1.01 1.39
C SER A 77 -3.95 -0.41 0.95
N ALA A 78 -2.66 -0.66 0.69
CA ALA A 78 -2.18 -1.98 0.28
C ALA A 78 -2.40 -3.06 1.35
N MET A 79 -2.29 -2.73 2.64
CA MET A 79 -2.61 -3.65 3.73
C MET A 79 -4.12 -3.88 3.87
N ALA A 80 -4.94 -2.87 3.59
CA ALA A 80 -6.40 -3.00 3.64
C ALA A 80 -6.94 -4.00 2.61
N ASP A 81 -6.23 -4.19 1.49
CA ASP A 81 -6.56 -5.22 0.50
C ASP A 81 -6.47 -6.66 1.07
N GLN A 82 -5.78 -6.85 2.19
CA GLN A 82 -5.65 -8.16 2.88
C GLN A 82 -6.75 -8.42 3.92
N LEU A 83 -7.56 -7.41 4.28
CA LEU A 83 -8.62 -7.57 5.28
C LEU A 83 -9.65 -8.67 4.94
N PRO A 84 -10.10 -8.82 3.67
CA PRO A 84 -11.07 -9.87 3.31
C PRO A 84 -10.56 -11.29 3.56
N ASP A 85 -9.24 -11.52 3.51
CA ASP A 85 -8.65 -12.85 3.78
C ASP A 85 -8.71 -13.24 5.27
N ILE A 86 -9.02 -12.28 6.14
CA ILE A 86 -9.01 -12.42 7.60
C ILE A 86 -10.43 -12.51 8.17
N VAL A 87 -11.41 -11.91 7.50
CA VAL A 87 -12.81 -11.90 7.94
C VAL A 87 -13.57 -13.08 7.35
N PRO A 88 -14.19 -13.95 8.17
CA PRO A 88 -15.02 -15.03 7.67
C PRO A 88 -16.21 -14.50 6.85
N GLU A 89 -16.48 -15.10 5.68
CA GLU A 89 -17.57 -14.72 4.77
C GLU A 89 -18.98 -14.77 5.41
N THR A 90 -19.11 -15.40 6.59
CA THR A 90 -20.37 -15.54 7.32
C THR A 90 -20.78 -14.30 8.11
N GLU A 91 -19.93 -13.27 8.21
CA GLU A 91 -20.20 -12.02 8.94
C GLU A 91 -20.40 -10.83 7.98
N ASP A 92 -21.64 -10.61 7.55
CA ASP A 92 -22.02 -9.56 6.58
C ASP A 92 -21.61 -8.14 7.06
N ASP A 93 -21.80 -7.83 8.34
CA ASP A 93 -21.44 -6.52 8.90
C ASP A 93 -19.92 -6.30 8.94
N ALA A 94 -19.14 -7.33 9.29
CA ALA A 94 -17.68 -7.27 9.32
C ALA A 94 -17.10 -7.13 7.90
N THR A 95 -17.71 -7.82 6.93
CA THR A 95 -17.35 -7.71 5.51
C THR A 95 -17.59 -6.30 4.99
N LYS A 96 -18.77 -5.72 5.26
CA LYS A 96 -19.10 -4.33 4.89
C LYS A 96 -18.16 -3.32 5.52
N LEU A 97 -17.80 -3.51 6.79
CA LEU A 97 -16.85 -2.64 7.48
C LEU A 97 -15.46 -2.68 6.82
N CYS A 98 -14.97 -3.88 6.46
CA CYS A 98 -13.68 -4.03 5.79
C CYS A 98 -13.67 -3.38 4.41
N GLU A 99 -14.71 -3.59 3.60
CA GLU A 99 -14.83 -2.94 2.29
C GLU A 99 -14.92 -1.40 2.43
N GLY A 100 -15.61 -0.89 3.45
CA GLY A 100 -15.64 0.53 3.76
C GLY A 100 -14.27 1.11 4.12
N ILE A 101 -13.50 0.42 4.98
CA ILE A 101 -12.14 0.82 5.37
C ILE A 101 -11.21 0.83 4.15
N LYS A 102 -11.25 -0.24 3.35
CA LYS A 102 -10.47 -0.38 2.11
C LYS A 102 -10.78 0.74 1.11
N ALA A 103 -12.06 1.02 0.87
CA ALA A 103 -12.49 2.10 0.01
C ALA A 103 -12.01 3.49 0.50
N ALA A 104 -12.09 3.73 1.81
CA ALA A 104 -11.61 4.98 2.41
C ALA A 104 -10.10 5.15 2.25
N LEU A 105 -9.31 4.12 2.57
CA LEU A 105 -7.84 4.17 2.49
C LEU A 105 -7.36 4.31 1.04
N ARG A 106 -7.98 3.58 0.11
CA ARG A 106 -7.74 3.73 -1.32
C ARG A 106 -8.03 5.15 -1.81
N THR A 107 -9.13 5.75 -1.35
CA THR A 107 -9.48 7.13 -1.70
C THR A 107 -8.46 8.13 -1.15
N ILE A 108 -8.00 7.96 0.09
CA ILE A 108 -6.96 8.81 0.69
C ILE A 108 -5.64 8.69 -0.07
N SER A 109 -5.20 7.45 -0.37
CA SER A 109 -4.01 7.15 -1.17
C SER A 109 -4.06 7.82 -2.55
N ALA A 110 -5.18 7.66 -3.26
CA ALA A 110 -5.38 8.28 -4.58
C ALA A 110 -5.39 9.82 -4.49
N TYR A 111 -6.09 10.39 -3.51
CA TYR A 111 -6.19 11.84 -3.32
C TYR A 111 -4.82 12.47 -3.07
N LEU A 112 -4.02 11.88 -2.16
CA LEU A 112 -2.68 12.37 -1.88
C LEU A 112 -1.79 12.30 -3.13
N SER A 113 -1.85 11.18 -3.87
CA SER A 113 -1.09 11.02 -5.11
C SER A 113 -1.41 12.06 -6.19
N GLN A 114 -2.67 12.51 -6.27
CA GLN A 114 -3.13 13.51 -7.23
C GLN A 114 -2.86 14.96 -6.79
N THR A 115 -2.84 15.22 -5.49
CA THR A 115 -2.81 16.59 -4.95
C THR A 115 -1.45 17.01 -4.42
N TRP A 116 -0.57 16.08 -4.05
CA TRP A 116 0.73 16.38 -3.49
C TRP A 116 1.81 16.52 -4.58
N PRO A 117 2.79 17.44 -4.41
CA PRO A 117 3.82 17.71 -5.41
C PRO A 117 4.66 16.49 -5.79
N ALA A 118 4.88 15.58 -4.83
CA ALA A 118 5.77 14.44 -5.02
C ALA A 118 5.15 13.34 -5.88
N GLY A 119 3.82 13.11 -5.81
CA GLY A 119 3.11 12.09 -6.60
C GLY A 119 3.67 10.67 -6.49
N ALA A 120 2.99 9.68 -7.07
CA ALA A 120 3.42 8.27 -6.98
C ALA A 120 4.83 8.03 -7.52
N GLU A 121 5.23 8.80 -8.53
CA GLU A 121 6.55 8.71 -9.17
C GLU A 121 7.71 9.02 -8.21
N SER A 122 7.49 9.84 -7.19
CA SER A 122 8.53 10.10 -6.17
C SER A 122 8.75 8.93 -5.20
N VAL A 123 7.76 8.05 -5.07
CA VAL A 123 7.83 6.83 -4.24
C VAL A 123 8.50 5.69 -5.00
N ASP A 124 8.40 5.67 -6.33
CA ASP A 124 8.96 4.63 -7.20
C ASP A 124 10.45 4.28 -6.90
N PRO A 125 11.40 5.25 -6.78
CA PRO A 125 12.80 4.95 -6.46
C PRO A 125 13.05 4.55 -4.99
N ILE A 126 12.02 4.58 -4.13
CA ILE A 126 12.08 4.21 -2.71
C ILE A 126 11.47 2.82 -2.53
N TYR A 127 10.25 2.65 -3.05
CA TYR A 127 9.42 1.48 -2.89
C TYR A 127 8.55 1.26 -4.15
N PRO A 128 9.08 0.55 -5.17
CA PRO A 128 8.42 0.40 -6.48
C PRO A 128 7.05 -0.27 -6.46
N GLU A 129 6.90 -1.39 -5.71
CA GLU A 129 5.62 -2.09 -5.61
C GLU A 129 4.55 -1.23 -4.93
N LEU A 130 4.94 -0.45 -3.91
CA LEU A 130 4.05 0.50 -3.28
C LEU A 130 3.62 1.62 -4.24
N ALA A 131 4.55 2.17 -5.03
CA ALA A 131 4.22 3.15 -6.06
C ALA A 131 3.25 2.59 -7.11
N ARG A 132 3.41 1.31 -7.50
CA ARG A 132 2.46 0.60 -8.35
C ARG A 132 1.07 0.50 -7.71
N ASN A 133 0.99 0.14 -6.43
CA ASN A 133 -0.27 0.05 -5.70
C ASN A 133 -0.97 1.43 -5.60
N ILE A 134 -0.23 2.50 -5.32
CA ILE A 134 -0.78 3.87 -5.30
C ILE A 134 -1.34 4.27 -6.69
N ARG A 135 -0.64 3.93 -7.78
CA ARG A 135 -1.16 4.16 -9.14
C ARG A 135 -2.44 3.36 -9.41
N GLN A 136 -2.51 2.13 -8.93
CA GLN A 136 -3.72 1.31 -9.02
C GLN A 136 -4.88 1.92 -8.22
N ASP A 137 -4.62 2.44 -7.01
CA ASP A 137 -5.62 3.14 -6.21
C ASP A 137 -6.23 4.33 -6.97
N VAL A 138 -5.37 5.13 -7.63
CA VAL A 138 -5.81 6.25 -8.48
C VAL A 138 -6.73 5.77 -9.60
N LEU A 139 -6.37 4.69 -10.30
CA LEU A 139 -7.17 4.15 -11.40
C LEU A 139 -8.55 3.68 -10.91
N VAL A 140 -8.58 2.93 -9.80
CA VAL A 140 -9.83 2.42 -9.24
C VAL A 140 -10.74 3.55 -8.78
N VAL A 141 -10.20 4.55 -8.08
CA VAL A 141 -10.99 5.70 -7.60
C VAL A 141 -11.53 6.52 -8.78
N ASN A 142 -10.72 6.73 -9.82
CA ASN A 142 -11.17 7.43 -11.01
C ASN A 142 -12.29 6.67 -11.75
N ALA A 143 -12.19 5.34 -11.84
CA ALA A 143 -13.25 4.51 -12.41
C ALA A 143 -14.56 4.62 -11.60
N LEU A 144 -14.48 4.47 -10.27
CA LEU A 144 -15.65 4.61 -9.39
C LEU A 144 -16.30 5.99 -9.44
N ARG A 145 -15.50 7.05 -9.61
CA ARG A 145 -16.02 8.41 -9.81
C ARG A 145 -16.74 8.55 -11.14
N ALA A 146 -16.15 8.03 -12.23
CA ALA A 146 -16.78 8.05 -13.54
C ALA A 146 -18.12 7.30 -13.54
N ASP A 147 -18.17 6.10 -12.94
CA ASP A 147 -19.40 5.32 -12.80
C ASP A 147 -20.48 6.07 -12.00
N ALA A 148 -20.09 6.79 -10.93
CA ALA A 148 -21.01 7.58 -10.14
C ALA A 148 -21.54 8.82 -10.88
N GLU A 149 -20.72 9.44 -11.72
CA GLU A 149 -21.12 10.59 -12.55
C GLU A 149 -22.02 10.18 -13.73
N GLU A 150 -21.77 9.02 -14.35
CA GLU A 150 -22.60 8.45 -15.42
C GLU A 150 -23.94 7.89 -14.90
N GLY A 151 -23.96 7.36 -13.67
CA GLY A 151 -25.16 6.85 -13.00
C GLY A 151 -26.02 7.92 -12.32
N ALA A 152 -25.56 9.17 -12.23
CA ALA A 152 -26.33 10.25 -11.64
C ALA A 152 -27.50 10.64 -12.57
N PRO A 153 -28.77 10.60 -12.12
CA PRO A 153 -29.87 11.12 -12.92
C PRO A 153 -29.57 12.59 -13.21
N HIS A 154 -29.48 12.96 -14.48
CA HIS A 154 -29.47 14.36 -14.90
C HIS A 154 -30.76 15.02 -14.38
N VAL A 155 -30.69 15.62 -13.18
CA VAL A 155 -31.67 16.58 -12.73
C VAL A 155 -31.44 17.82 -13.58
N ARG A 156 -32.07 17.83 -14.76
CA ARG A 156 -32.21 19.04 -15.57
C ARG A 156 -33.00 20.04 -14.72
N ALA A 157 -32.32 21.12 -14.33
CA ALA A 157 -32.94 22.30 -13.74
C ALA A 157 -33.96 22.94 -14.70
#